data_AF-A0A1G2MR05-F1
#
_entry.id   AF-A0A1G2MR05-F1
#
_cell.length_a   1.000
_cell.length_b   1.000
_cell.length_c   1.000
_cell.angle_alpha   90.00
_cell.angle_beta   90.00
_cell.angle_gamma   90.00
#
_symmetry.space_group_name_H-M   'P 1'
#
loop_
_entity.id
_entity.type
_entity.pdbx_description
1 polymer ?
#
loop_
_entity_poly.entity_id
_entity_poly.type
_entity_poly.pdbx_seq_one_letter_code
_entity_poly.pdbx_strand_id
1 'polypeptide(L)'
;MKSWKHWPYWLRGGVMGGGVALVLAILALSCEKFFDFKNPGGLPIICLPLELVWTPTLFLSISSTLETYFVLPTLAWFIIGSLIGLLVEHIKLKKRAHH
;
A
#
# COMPACT_ATOMS: atom_id res chain seq x y z
N MET A 1 -11.61 -5.66 25.18
CA MET A 1 -11.23 -5.43 23.76
C MET A 1 -10.12 -6.39 23.38
N LYS A 2 -10.36 -7.35 22.48
CA LYS A 2 -9.29 -8.26 22.02
C LYS A 2 -8.24 -7.44 21.30
N SER A 3 -7.10 -7.26 21.96
CA SER A 3 -6.02 -6.39 21.52
C SER A 3 -5.53 -6.84 20.15
N TRP A 4 -5.37 -5.88 19.24
CA TRP A 4 -4.81 -6.07 17.90
C TRP A 4 -3.46 -6.82 17.93
N LYS A 5 -2.81 -6.91 19.10
CA LYS A 5 -1.66 -7.77 19.43
C LYS A 5 -1.84 -9.27 19.23
N HIS A 6 -3.06 -9.79 19.19
CA HIS A 6 -3.29 -11.24 19.09
C HIS A 6 -3.52 -11.73 17.65
N TRP A 7 -3.48 -10.85 16.66
CA TRP A 7 -3.67 -11.25 15.27
C TRP A 7 -2.43 -11.95 14.72
N PRO A 8 -2.59 -12.94 13.83
CA PRO A 8 -1.47 -13.58 13.15
C PRO A 8 -0.63 -12.53 12.40
N TYR A 9 0.67 -12.74 12.35
CA TYR A 9 1.60 -11.72 11.83
C TYR A 9 1.36 -11.40 10.36
N TRP A 10 0.92 -12.38 9.56
CA TRP A 10 0.46 -12.18 8.17
C TRP A 10 -0.67 -11.16 8.11
N LEU A 11 -1.74 -11.32 8.88
CA LEU A 11 -2.89 -10.41 8.88
C LEU A 11 -2.51 -9.01 9.38
N ARG A 12 -1.60 -8.92 10.36
CA ARG A 12 -1.05 -7.64 10.82
C ARG A 12 -0.23 -6.93 9.75
N GLY A 13 0.64 -7.67 9.07
CA GLY A 13 1.44 -7.16 7.96
C GLY A 13 0.56 -6.67 6.81
N GLY A 14 -0.47 -7.43 6.46
CA GLY A 14 -1.45 -7.06 5.44
C GLY A 14 -2.22 -5.78 5.80
N VAL A 15 -2.73 -5.67 7.02
CA VAL A 15 -3.47 -4.46 7.45
C VAL A 15 -2.56 -3.24 7.62
N MET A 16 -1.31 -3.41 8.06
CA MET A 16 -0.33 -2.32 8.05
C MET A 16 0.01 -1.88 6.62
N GLY A 17 0.28 -2.84 5.72
CA GLY A 17 0.56 -2.56 4.31
C GLY A 17 -0.61 -1.88 3.60
N GLY A 18 -1.81 -2.46 3.71
CA GLY A 18 -3.06 -1.93 3.16
C GLY A 18 -3.50 -0.61 3.81
N GLY A 19 -3.18 -0.37 5.08
CA GLY A 19 -3.45 0.88 5.77
C GLY A 19 -2.53 2.02 5.32
N VAL A 20 -1.22 1.77 5.24
CA VAL A 20 -0.24 2.73 4.70
C VAL A 20 -0.60 3.09 3.26
N ALA A 21 -0.93 2.07 2.49
CA ALA A 21 -1.50 2.16 1.16
C ALA A 21 -2.67 3.16 1.09
N LEU A 22 -3.72 2.93 1.88
CA LEU A 22 -4.91 3.77 1.88
C LEU A 22 -4.62 5.23 2.29
N VAL A 23 -3.70 5.44 3.25
CA VAL A 23 -3.25 6.78 3.65
C VAL A 23 -2.53 7.50 2.50
N LEU A 24 -1.63 6.82 1.80
CA LEU A 24 -0.93 7.39 0.64
C LEU A 24 -1.91 7.76 -0.49
N ALA A 25 -2.93 6.92 -0.71
CA ALA A 25 -3.98 7.17 -1.69
C ALA A 25 -4.77 8.46 -1.37
N ILE A 26 -5.13 8.65 -0.10
CA ILE A 26 -5.83 9.86 0.37
C ILE A 26 -4.95 11.09 0.22
N LEU A 27 -3.65 10.99 0.54
CA LEU A 27 -2.70 12.08 0.35
C LEU A 27 -2.55 12.45 -1.14
N ALA A 28 -2.50 11.46 -2.04
CA ALA A 28 -2.43 11.70 -3.48
C ALA A 28 -3.66 12.45 -4.01
N LEU A 29 -4.87 12.00 -3.66
CA LEU A 29 -6.12 12.69 -3.99
C LEU A 29 -6.19 14.10 -3.40
N SER A 30 -5.67 14.27 -2.19
CA SER A 30 -5.62 15.58 -1.52
C SER A 30 -4.63 16.51 -2.24
N CYS A 31 -3.52 16.00 -2.75
CA CYS A 31 -2.58 16.77 -3.57
C CYS A 31 -3.25 17.29 -4.85
N GLU A 32 -3.96 16.45 -5.60
CA GLU A 32 -4.65 16.88 -6.81
C GLU A 32 -5.67 18.00 -6.54
N LYS A 33 -6.44 17.88 -5.45
CA LYS A 33 -7.44 18.89 -5.06
C LYS A 33 -6.82 20.18 -4.54
N PHE A 34 -5.71 20.11 -3.79
CA PHE A 34 -5.08 21.30 -3.21
C PHE A 34 -4.34 22.14 -4.26
N PHE A 35 -3.81 21.49 -5.29
CA PHE A 35 -2.99 22.17 -6.29
C PHE A 35 -3.76 22.58 -7.56
N ASP A 36 -5.08 22.35 -7.62
CA ASP A 36 -6.05 22.79 -8.66
C ASP A 36 -5.42 22.93 -10.05
N PHE A 37 -4.85 21.83 -10.55
CA PHE A 37 -4.23 21.82 -11.86
C PHE A 37 -5.28 21.47 -12.91
N LYS A 38 -5.76 22.51 -13.59
CA LYS A 38 -6.65 22.48 -14.77
C LYS A 38 -6.05 21.79 -16.02
N ASN A 39 -5.05 20.92 -15.88
CA ASN A 39 -4.38 20.24 -16.99
C ASN A 39 -4.78 18.76 -17.06
N PRO A 40 -5.56 18.33 -18.07
CA PRO A 40 -6.04 16.96 -18.24
C PRO A 40 -4.96 15.99 -18.78
N GLY A 41 -3.75 16.02 -18.21
CA GLY A 41 -2.66 15.12 -18.63
C GLY A 41 -1.27 15.42 -18.07
N GLY A 42 -1.13 16.40 -17.16
CA GLY A 42 0.15 16.74 -16.55
C GLY A 42 0.20 16.29 -15.10
N LEU A 43 0.78 15.11 -14.84
CA LEU A 43 1.10 14.68 -13.48
C LEU A 43 2.11 15.66 -12.86
N PRO A 44 1.79 16.31 -11.72
CA PRO A 44 2.72 17.23 -11.09
C PRO A 44 3.94 16.47 -10.57
N ILE A 45 5.13 16.90 -11.00
CA ILE A 45 6.44 16.33 -10.59
C ILE A 45 6.57 16.24 -9.06
N ILE A 46 5.89 17.13 -8.34
CA ILE A 46 5.89 17.21 -6.88
C ILE A 46 5.15 16.04 -6.21
N CYS A 47 4.11 15.49 -6.84
CA CYS A 47 3.33 14.36 -6.31
C CYS A 47 3.63 13.02 -7.01
N LEU A 48 4.47 13.04 -8.06
CA LEU A 48 5.02 11.86 -8.73
C LEU A 48 5.70 10.83 -7.79
N PRO A 49 6.51 11.24 -6.80
CA PRO A 49 7.16 10.28 -5.90
C PRO A 49 6.13 9.49 -5.08
N LEU A 50 5.02 10.14 -4.73
CA LEU A 50 3.95 9.53 -3.95
C LEU A 50 3.17 8.53 -4.79
N GLU A 51 2.89 8.88 -6.05
CA GLU A 51 2.25 7.98 -7.01
C GLU A 51 3.12 6.77 -7.37
N LEU A 52 4.43 6.95 -7.52
CA LEU A 52 5.36 5.86 -7.86
C LEU A 52 5.50 4.85 -6.71
N VAL A 53 5.41 5.32 -5.47
CA VAL A 53 5.40 4.46 -4.27
C VAL A 53 4.04 3.78 -4.10
N TRP A 54 2.96 4.50 -4.41
CA TRP A 54 1.59 4.02 -4.25
C TRP A 54 1.20 2.98 -5.29
N THR A 55 1.39 3.30 -6.56
CA THR A 55 1.12 2.45 -7.70
C THR A 55 2.43 1.88 -8.23
N PRO A 56 2.63 0.55 -8.17
CA PRO A 56 3.70 -0.06 -8.92
C PRO A 56 3.53 0.34 -10.39
N THR A 57 4.61 0.80 -11.03
CA THR A 57 4.59 1.30 -12.42
C THR A 57 3.97 0.33 -13.44
N LEU A 58 3.88 -0.95 -13.08
CA LEU A 58 3.19 -2.00 -13.81
C LEU A 58 1.67 -1.73 -13.98
N PHE A 59 1.03 -0.97 -13.10
CA PHE A 59 -0.41 -0.70 -13.13
C PHE A 59 -0.79 0.63 -13.78
N LEU A 60 0.18 1.54 -13.96
CA LEU A 60 -0.02 2.86 -14.58
C LEU A 60 -0.47 2.78 -16.05
N SER A 61 -0.23 1.64 -16.73
CA SER A 61 -0.56 1.45 -18.14
C SER A 61 -1.90 0.74 -18.41
N ILE A 62 -2.61 0.25 -17.38
CA ILE A 62 -3.68 -0.74 -17.58
C ILE A 62 -5.07 -0.09 -17.69
N SER A 63 -5.39 0.97 -16.93
CA SER A 63 -6.63 1.75 -17.05
C SER A 63 -6.68 2.88 -16.02
N SER A 64 -7.28 4.02 -16.35
CA SER A 64 -7.52 5.16 -15.43
C SER A 64 -8.83 5.04 -14.62
N THR A 65 -9.45 3.87 -14.63
CA THR A 65 -10.66 3.62 -13.84
C THR A 65 -10.33 3.54 -12.34
N LEU A 66 -11.17 4.14 -11.50
CA LEU A 66 -11.04 4.16 -10.03
C LEU A 66 -10.74 2.76 -9.43
N GLU A 67 -11.37 1.72 -9.98
CA GLU A 67 -11.15 0.35 -9.52
C GLU A 67 -9.72 -0.13 -9.79
N THR A 68 -9.19 0.14 -10.98
CA THR A 68 -7.81 -0.23 -11.36
C THR A 68 -6.79 0.61 -10.59
N TYR A 69 -7.12 1.86 -10.28
CA TYR A 69 -6.22 2.82 -9.67
C TYR A 69 -6.15 2.74 -8.12
N PHE A 70 -7.21 2.26 -7.47
CA PHE A 70 -7.27 2.17 -6.00
C PHE A 70 -7.36 0.74 -5.49
N VAL A 71 -8.17 -0.12 -6.12
CA VAL A 71 -8.44 -1.45 -5.57
C VAL A 71 -7.25 -2.38 -5.81
N LEU A 72 -6.71 -2.40 -7.03
CA LEU A 72 -5.56 -3.27 -7.38
C LEU A 72 -4.29 -2.93 -6.58
N PRO A 73 -3.86 -1.66 -6.44
CA PRO A 73 -2.67 -1.33 -5.67
C PRO A 73 -2.86 -1.60 -4.18
N THR A 74 -4.05 -1.30 -3.64
CA THR A 74 -4.36 -1.61 -2.22
C THR A 74 -4.31 -3.12 -1.97
N LEU A 75 -4.87 -3.93 -2.87
CA LEU A 75 -4.80 -5.39 -2.78
C LEU A 75 -3.36 -5.90 -2.92
N ALA A 76 -2.60 -5.35 -3.88
CA ALA A 76 -1.19 -5.72 -4.07
C ALA A 76 -0.37 -5.41 -2.81
N TRP A 77 -0.51 -4.21 -2.25
CA TRP A 77 0.14 -3.81 -1.00
C TRP A 77 -0.32 -4.63 0.21
N PHE A 78 -1.60 -4.98 0.27
CA PHE A 78 -2.11 -5.89 1.29
C PHE A 78 -1.44 -7.26 1.18
N ILE A 79 -1.36 -7.85 -0.02
CA ILE A 79 -0.72 -9.14 -0.26
C ILE A 79 0.78 -9.10 0.07
N ILE A 80 1.49 -8.05 -0.37
CA ILE A 80 2.92 -7.85 -0.07
C ILE A 80 3.14 -7.70 1.43
N GLY A 81 2.37 -6.84 2.10
CA GLY A 81 2.45 -6.65 3.55
C GLY A 81 2.17 -7.94 4.30
N SER A 82 1.19 -8.72 3.83
CA SER A 82 0.85 -10.04 4.34
C SER A 82 2.01 -11.03 4.22
N LEU A 83 2.61 -11.15 3.03
CA LEU A 83 3.78 -12.00 2.78
C LEU A 83 4.96 -11.63 3.67
N ILE A 84 5.25 -10.33 3.82
CA ILE A 84 6.31 -9.84 4.72
C ILE A 84 6.00 -10.24 6.17
N GLY A 85 4.75 -10.09 6.61
CA GLY A 85 4.31 -10.51 7.94
C GLY A 85 4.54 -11.99 8.22
N LEU A 86 4.24 -12.85 7.24
CA LEU A 86 4.46 -14.31 7.34
C LEU A 86 5.95 -14.67 7.29
N LEU A 87 6.74 -13.98 6.47
CA LEU A 87 8.19 -14.15 6.44
C LEU A 87 8.82 -13.82 7.80
N VAL A 88 8.41 -12.70 8.41
CA VAL A 88 8.89 -12.28 9.74
C VAL A 88 8.51 -13.31 10.80
N GLU A 89 7.30 -13.88 10.74
CA GLU A 89 6.88 -14.96 11.61
C GLU A 89 7.74 -16.20 11.44
N HIS A 90 8.00 -16.61 10.20
CA HIS A 90 8.84 -17.76 9.89
C HIS A 90 10.28 -17.57 10.41
N ILE A 91 10.87 -16.39 10.23
CA ILE A 91 12.21 -16.06 10.75
C ILE A 91 12.24 -16.13 12.29
N LYS A 92 11.19 -15.62 12.96
CA LYS A 92 11.08 -15.67 14.43
C LYS A 92 10.92 -17.09 14.96
N LEU A 93 10.16 -17.93 14.26
CA LEU A 93 10.00 -19.35 14.62
C LEU A 93 11.34 -20.09 14.47
N LYS A 94 12.05 -19.86 13.38
CA LYS A 94 13.37 -20.46 13.14
C LYS A 94 14.40 -20.04 14.19
N LYS A 95 14.41 -18.77 14.62
CA LYS A 95 15.30 -18.30 15.69
C LYS A 95 15.00 -18.94 17.05
N ARG A 96 13.74 -19.25 17.36
CA ARG A 96 13.36 -19.90 18.63
C ARG A 96 13.65 -21.41 18.65
N ALA A 97 13.74 -22.05 17.50
CA ALA A 97 14.08 -23.48 17.41
C ALA A 97 15.58 -23.77 17.58
N HIS A 98 16.44 -22.75 17.45
CA HIS A 98 17.90 -22.85 17.58
C HIS A 98 18.44 -22.38 18.94
N HIS A 99 17.56 -22.13 19.91
CA HIS A 99 17.88 -21.64 21.25
C HIS A 99 17.21 -22.54 22.29
#